data_AF-A0A7X7MHC3-F1
#
_entry.id   AF-A0A7X7MHC3-F1
#
_cell.length_a   1.000
_cell.length_b   1.000
_cell.length_c   1.000
_cell.angle_alpha   90.00
_cell.angle_beta   90.00
_cell.angle_gamma   90.00
#
_symmetry.space_group_name_H-M   'P 1'
#
loop_
_entity.id
_entity.type
_entity.pdbx_description
1 polymer ?
#
loop_
_entity_poly.entity_id
_entity_poly.type
_entity_poly.pdbx_seq_one_letter_code
_entity_poly.pdbx_strand_id
1 'polypeptide(L)'
;MAERRIEHECTSWMLFPEVTGGKTLLHKNRDAKMNDIIICKGKNPRKHKWIGLGNPGNPCMGLNEKGLAIVMNSGELTLENEPAKEKRLKTPAILQLLLETTATAQEAAAQFEEII
;
A
#
# COMPACT_ATOMS: atom_id res chain seq x y z
N MET A 1 9.22 -28.25 -10.25
CA MET A 1 10.16 -27.14 -9.98
C MET A 1 9.45 -26.17 -9.07
N ALA A 2 9.93 -25.96 -7.85
CA ALA A 2 9.32 -24.99 -6.94
C ALA A 2 9.61 -23.59 -7.49
N GLU A 3 8.57 -22.82 -7.80
CA GLU A 3 8.71 -21.40 -8.12
C GLU A 3 9.41 -20.71 -6.94
N ARG A 4 10.61 -20.18 -7.16
CA ARG A 4 11.27 -19.30 -6.20
C ARG A 4 10.35 -18.09 -6.01
N ARG A 5 9.70 -17.99 -4.85
CA ARG A 5 9.05 -16.73 -4.43
C ARG A 5 10.10 -15.63 -4.53
N ILE A 6 9.85 -14.64 -5.37
CA ILE A 6 10.66 -13.42 -5.38
C ILE A 6 10.29 -12.68 -4.11
N GLU A 7 11.10 -12.84 -3.08
CA GLU A 7 10.98 -12.05 -1.85
C GLU A 7 11.29 -10.59 -2.20
N HIS A 8 10.33 -9.73 -1.92
CA HIS A 8 10.47 -8.29 -2.04
C HIS A 8 10.73 -7.75 -0.66
N GLU A 9 11.99 -7.46 -0.35
CA GLU A 9 12.35 -6.75 0.86
C GLU A 9 11.89 -5.30 0.76
N CYS A 10 11.39 -4.77 1.87
CA CYS A 10 10.92 -3.41 1.96
C CYS A 10 11.23 -2.90 3.36
N THR A 11 11.70 -1.67 3.46
CA THR A 11 11.82 -0.96 4.73
C THR A 11 10.89 0.23 4.71
N SER A 12 10.01 0.36 5.71
CA SER A 12 9.17 1.55 5.87
C SER A 12 9.40 2.14 7.25
N TRP A 13 9.37 3.47 7.34
CA TRP A 13 9.45 4.18 8.62
C TRP A 13 8.52 5.40 8.60
N MET A 14 8.12 5.80 9.81
CA MET A 14 7.18 6.89 10.04
C MET A 14 7.71 7.79 11.13
N LEU A 15 7.52 9.10 10.96
CA LEU A 15 7.86 10.09 11.98
C LEU A 15 6.65 10.96 12.26
N PHE A 16 6.36 11.14 13.55
CA PHE A 16 5.29 12.01 13.99
C PHE A 16 5.66 13.49 13.84
N PRO A 17 4.68 14.41 13.74
CA PRO A 17 4.91 15.84 13.58
C PRO A 17 5.87 16.47 14.61
N GLU A 18 5.92 15.94 15.83
CA GLU A 18 6.72 16.44 16.95
C GLU A 18 8.22 16.38 16.65
N VAL A 19 8.66 15.44 15.81
CA VAL A 19 10.08 15.24 15.48
C VAL A 19 10.47 15.77 14.10
N THR A 20 9.54 16.40 13.38
CA THR A 20 9.70 16.81 11.96
C THR A 20 9.32 18.27 11.70
N GLY A 21 9.05 19.05 12.75
CA GLY A 21 8.63 20.44 12.62
C GLY A 21 7.18 20.61 12.14
N GLY A 22 6.29 19.69 12.55
CA GLY A 22 4.84 19.83 12.35
C GLY A 22 4.25 19.04 11.18
N LYS A 23 4.97 18.07 10.60
CA LYS A 23 4.48 17.25 9.48
C LYS A 23 4.66 15.76 9.71
N THR A 24 3.62 14.95 9.55
CA THR A 24 3.81 13.50 9.53
C THR A 24 4.64 13.11 8.30
N LEU A 25 5.71 12.34 8.51
CA LEU A 25 6.50 11.77 7.41
C LEU A 25 6.24 10.28 7.31
N LEU A 26 6.02 9.83 6.08
CA LEU A 26 5.83 8.43 5.73
C LEU A 26 6.84 8.09 4.62
N HIS A 27 7.73 7.15 4.90
CA HIS A 27 8.74 6.72 3.95
C HIS A 27 8.63 5.23 3.67
N LYS A 28 8.94 4.87 2.43
CA LYS A 28 9.10 3.50 1.97
C LYS A 28 10.34 3.40 1.10
N ASN A 29 11.24 2.51 1.48
CA ASN A 29 12.24 1.94 0.59
C ASN A 29 11.67 0.65 -0.04
N ARG A 30 11.90 0.47 -1.33
CA ARG A 30 11.50 -0.73 -2.08
C ARG A 30 12.76 -1.38 -2.63
N ASP A 31 13.10 -2.54 -2.10
CA ASP A 31 14.24 -3.31 -2.56
C ASP A 31 13.76 -4.26 -3.66
N ALA A 32 13.90 -3.80 -4.90
CA ALA A 32 13.45 -4.55 -6.07
C ALA A 32 14.57 -4.77 -7.06
N LYS A 33 14.61 -5.98 -7.62
CA LYS A 33 15.53 -6.35 -8.72
C LYS A 33 15.12 -5.74 -10.07
N MET A 34 13.96 -5.08 -10.15
CA MET A 34 13.49 -4.36 -11.32
C MET A 34 13.51 -2.86 -11.05
N ASN A 35 14.10 -2.10 -11.98
CA ASN A 35 14.32 -0.66 -11.86
C ASN A 35 13.12 0.20 -12.26
N ASP A 36 12.07 -0.40 -12.82
CA ASP A 36 10.93 0.36 -13.36
C ASP A 36 9.97 0.75 -12.23
N ILE A 37 10.07 2.00 -11.78
CA ILE A 37 9.05 2.67 -10.95
C ILE A 37 8.24 3.57 -11.87
N ILE A 38 6.92 3.38 -11.90
CA ILE A 38 6.01 4.23 -12.66
C ILE A 38 5.02 4.93 -11.74
N ILE A 39 4.42 6.00 -12.26
CA ILE A 39 3.26 6.64 -11.65
C ILE A 39 2.02 5.79 -11.96
N CYS A 40 1.37 5.32 -10.91
CA CYS A 40 0.08 4.65 -10.95
C CYS A 40 -1.04 5.65 -10.65
N LYS A 41 -2.18 5.52 -11.32
CA LYS A 41 -3.41 6.25 -11.00
C LYS A 41 -4.63 5.41 -11.33
N GLY A 42 -5.70 5.53 -10.53
CA GLY A 42 -6.98 4.92 -10.86
C GLY A 42 -7.55 5.54 -12.13
N LYS A 43 -7.94 4.72 -13.12
CA LYS A 43 -8.62 5.21 -14.33
C LYS A 43 -10.02 5.74 -14.00
N ASN A 44 -10.75 5.01 -13.14
CA ASN A 44 -12.10 5.34 -12.68
C ASN A 44 -12.16 5.14 -11.15
N PRO A 45 -11.58 6.06 -10.36
CA PRO A 45 -11.59 5.93 -8.91
C PRO A 45 -13.01 5.96 -8.35
N ARG A 46 -13.29 5.18 -7.30
CA ARG A 46 -14.62 5.09 -6.70
C ARG A 46 -15.10 6.40 -6.07
N LYS A 47 -14.40 6.89 -5.04
CA LYS A 47 -14.78 8.07 -4.26
C LYS A 47 -13.71 9.15 -4.29
N HIS A 48 -12.43 8.76 -4.24
CA HIS A 48 -11.30 9.68 -4.18
C HIS A 48 -10.29 9.43 -5.30
N LYS A 49 -9.86 10.51 -5.95
CA LYS A 49 -8.71 10.45 -6.88
C LYS A 49 -7.45 10.14 -6.10
N TRP A 50 -6.57 9.34 -6.69
CA TRP A 50 -5.29 8.99 -6.10
C TRP A 50 -4.18 8.88 -7.14
N ILE A 51 -2.96 9.08 -6.68
CA ILE A 51 -1.72 8.82 -7.42
C ILE A 51 -0.83 7.94 -6.56
N GLY A 52 -0.02 7.11 -7.18
CA GLY A 52 0.89 6.24 -6.46
C GLY A 52 2.12 5.89 -7.25
N LEU A 53 3.01 5.16 -6.59
CA LEU A 53 4.26 4.67 -7.17
C LEU A 53 4.33 3.15 -7.01
N GLY A 54 4.86 2.49 -8.04
CA GLY A 54 5.08 1.04 -8.03
C GLY A 54 5.35 0.51 -9.43
N ASN A 55 5.13 -0.80 -9.59
CA ASN A 55 5.23 -1.45 -10.90
C ASN A 55 3.92 -1.23 -11.69
N PRO A 56 3.93 -1.46 -13.02
CA PRO A 56 2.71 -1.53 -13.82
C PRO A 56 1.63 -2.42 -13.17
N GLY A 57 0.48 -1.82 -12.86
CA GLY A 57 -0.67 -2.49 -12.24
C GLY A 57 -0.49 -2.89 -10.76
N ASN A 58 0.65 -2.58 -10.13
CA ASN A 58 0.96 -2.98 -8.77
C ASN A 58 1.58 -1.81 -7.97
N PRO A 59 0.76 -0.82 -7.56
CA PRO A 59 1.23 0.24 -6.67
C PRO A 59 1.67 -0.34 -5.32
N CYS A 60 2.72 0.25 -4.74
CA CYS A 60 3.22 -0.11 -3.39
C CYS A 60 3.15 1.05 -2.39
N MET A 61 2.87 2.26 -2.88
CA MET A 61 2.55 3.44 -2.09
C MET A 61 1.68 4.40 -2.89
N GLY A 62 0.97 5.29 -2.22
CA GLY A 62 0.24 6.36 -2.88
C GLY A 62 -0.35 7.39 -1.93
N LEU A 63 -0.94 8.41 -2.53
CA LEU A 63 -1.67 9.47 -1.86
C LEU A 63 -2.97 9.78 -2.61
N ASN A 64 -4.01 10.18 -1.87
CA ASN A 64 -5.26 10.62 -2.44
C ASN A 64 -5.51 12.13 -2.28
N GLU A 65 -6.54 12.64 -2.94
CA GLU A 65 -6.90 14.07 -2.95
C GLU A 65 -7.33 14.62 -1.58
N LYS A 66 -7.51 13.77 -0.56
CA LYS A 66 -7.78 14.16 0.83
C LYS A 66 -6.50 14.33 1.64
N GLY A 67 -5.34 14.06 1.06
CA GLY A 67 -4.05 14.11 1.74
C GLY A 67 -3.72 12.84 2.53
N LEU A 68 -4.52 11.77 2.37
CA LEU A 68 -4.19 10.47 2.93
C LEU A 68 -3.05 9.85 2.13
N ALA A 69 -1.98 9.46 2.80
CA ALA A 69 -0.86 8.72 2.24
C ALA A 69 -0.80 7.31 2.84
N ILE A 70 -0.59 6.30 2.00
CA ILE A 70 -0.50 4.89 2.42
C ILE A 70 0.73 4.27 1.76
N VAL A 71 1.49 3.51 2.56
CA VAL A 71 2.56 2.63 2.09
C VAL A 71 2.23 1.22 2.54
N MET A 72 2.49 0.21 1.70
CA MET A 72 2.35 -1.19 2.08
C MET A 72 3.64 -1.93 1.80
N ASN A 73 4.11 -2.72 2.77
CA ASN A 73 5.24 -3.62 2.58
C ASN A 73 4.77 -4.90 1.88
N SER A 74 5.57 -5.37 0.93
CA SER A 74 5.38 -6.69 0.32
C SER A 74 5.92 -7.72 1.30
N GLY A 75 5.16 -8.78 1.58
CA GLY A 75 5.60 -9.87 2.45
C GLY A 75 5.05 -9.86 3.89
N GLU A 76 4.29 -8.85 4.29
CA GLU A 76 3.45 -8.97 5.48
C GLU A 76 2.28 -9.90 5.16
N LEU A 77 2.53 -11.19 5.34
CA LEU A 77 1.49 -12.18 5.62
C LEU A 77 0.79 -11.70 6.90
N THR A 78 -0.42 -11.14 6.75
CA THR A 78 -1.31 -10.91 7.89
C THR A 78 -1.46 -12.23 8.64
N LEU A 79 -1.28 -12.19 9.96
CA LEU A 79 -1.06 -13.32 10.85
C LEU A 79 -1.79 -14.62 10.41
N GLU A 80 -0.95 -15.63 10.17
CA GLU A 80 -1.26 -17.07 10.33
C GLU A 80 -1.79 -17.84 9.09
N ASN A 81 -0.85 -18.36 8.30
CA ASN A 81 -0.70 -19.82 8.08
C ASN A 81 -1.88 -20.68 7.56
N GLU A 82 -2.78 -20.20 6.70
CA GLU A 82 -3.79 -21.06 6.06
C GLU A 82 -3.85 -20.89 4.52
N PRO A 83 -3.70 -21.98 3.72
CA PRO A 83 -3.94 -21.98 2.27
C PRO A 83 -5.43 -22.07 1.92
N ALA A 84 -6.33 -21.44 2.68
CA ALA A 84 -7.77 -21.54 2.47
C ALA A 84 -8.49 -20.19 2.59
N LYS A 85 -8.66 -19.50 1.46
CA LYS A 85 -9.90 -18.79 1.05
C LYS A 85 -9.65 -18.07 -0.29
N GLU A 86 -10.36 -18.52 -1.32
CA GLU A 86 -10.24 -18.14 -2.74
C GLU A 86 -10.49 -16.65 -3.08
N LYS A 87 -10.55 -15.72 -2.12
CA LYS A 87 -10.97 -14.32 -2.39
C LYS A 87 -10.24 -13.23 -1.58
N ARG A 88 -9.00 -13.44 -1.13
CA ARG A 88 -8.23 -12.35 -0.50
C ARG A 88 -7.60 -11.44 -1.55
N LEU A 89 -7.84 -10.13 -1.43
CA LEU A 89 -7.23 -9.11 -2.28
C LEU A 89 -5.71 -9.10 -2.06
N LYS A 90 -4.95 -8.94 -3.14
CA LYS A 90 -3.49 -8.75 -3.04
C LYS A 90 -3.18 -7.35 -2.52
N THR A 91 -2.04 -7.18 -1.85
CA THR A 91 -1.56 -5.90 -1.29
C THR A 91 -1.77 -4.69 -2.22
N PRO A 92 -1.46 -4.73 -3.53
CA PRO A 92 -1.67 -3.57 -4.40
C PRO A 92 -3.16 -3.22 -4.60
N ALA A 93 -4.04 -4.24 -4.61
CA ALA A 93 -5.48 -4.03 -4.73
C ALA A 93 -6.08 -3.48 -3.43
N ILE A 94 -5.55 -3.90 -2.27
CA ILE A 94 -5.91 -3.33 -0.97
C ILE A 94 -5.51 -1.85 -0.92
N LEU A 95 -4.26 -1.53 -1.26
CA LEU A 95 -3.78 -0.15 -1.33
C LEU A 95 -4.67 0.72 -2.21
N GLN A 96 -4.98 0.25 -3.42
CA GLN A 96 -5.85 0.96 -4.34
C GLN A 96 -7.24 1.17 -3.74
N LEU A 97 -7.84 0.13 -3.16
CA LEU A 97 -9.17 0.21 -2.56
C LEU A 97 -9.21 1.27 -1.45
N LEU A 98 -8.27 1.21 -0.50
CA LEU A 98 -8.21 2.15 0.62
C LEU A 98 -8.03 3.60 0.15
N LEU A 99 -7.11 3.84 -0.80
CA LEU A 99 -6.89 5.17 -1.37
C LEU A 99 -8.14 5.71 -2.09
N GLU A 100 -8.94 4.82 -2.71
CA GLU A 100 -10.14 5.20 -3.45
C GLU A 100 -11.38 5.42 -2.58
N THR A 101 -11.45 4.83 -1.38
CA THR A 101 -12.68 4.83 -0.56
C THR A 101 -12.59 5.59 0.76
N THR A 102 -11.37 5.87 1.25
CA THR A 102 -11.15 6.49 2.56
C THR A 102 -10.52 7.88 2.47
N ALA A 103 -10.85 8.75 3.41
CA ALA A 103 -10.34 10.12 3.49
C ALA A 103 -9.27 10.30 4.57
N THR A 104 -9.27 9.45 5.60
CA THR A 104 -8.40 9.57 6.78
C THR A 104 -7.67 8.27 7.09
N ALA A 105 -6.59 8.34 7.86
CA ALA A 105 -5.84 7.16 8.29
C ALA A 105 -6.70 6.24 9.18
N GLN A 106 -7.60 6.82 9.97
CA GLN A 106 -8.53 6.09 10.84
C GLN A 106 -9.55 5.29 10.02
N GLU A 107 -10.15 5.90 9.00
CA GLU A 107 -11.04 5.20 8.06
C GLU A 107 -10.30 4.09 7.31
N ALA A 108 -9.08 4.36 6.86
CA ALA A 108 -8.25 3.38 6.16
C ALA A 108 -7.92 2.17 7.05
N ALA A 109 -7.58 2.40 8.33
CA ALA A 109 -7.32 1.34 9.29
C ALA A 109 -8.57 0.48 9.54
N ALA A 110 -9.71 1.11 9.82
CA ALA A 110 -10.98 0.40 10.05
C ALA A 110 -11.39 -0.46 8.84
N GLN A 111 -11.29 0.10 7.62
CA GLN A 111 -11.61 -0.66 6.41
C GLN A 111 -10.57 -1.77 6.13
N PHE A 112 -9.30 -1.57 6.47
CA PHE A 112 -8.27 -2.61 6.33
C PHE A 112 -8.56 -3.81 7.23
N GLU A 113 -9.02 -3.59 8.47
CA GLU A 113 -9.45 -4.65 9.39
C GLU A 113 -10.62 -5.48 8.85
N GLU A 114 -11.53 -4.88 8.08
CA GLU A 114 -12.64 -5.62 7.44
C GLU A 114 -12.18 -6.47 6.24
N ILE A 115 -11.01 -6.17 5.66
CA ILE A 115 -10.47 -6.85 4.47
C ILE A 115 -9.65 -8.10 4.84
N ILE A 116 -8.95 -8.07 5.97
CA ILE A 116 -8.01 -9.12 6.41
C ILE A 116 -8.72 -10.26 7.16
#